data_AF-A0A2M8HNR1-F1
#
_entry.id   AF-A0A2M8HNR1-F1
#
_cell.length_a   1.000
_cell.length_b   1.000
_cell.length_c   1.000
_cell.angle_alpha   90.00
_cell.angle_beta   90.00
_cell.angle_gamma   90.00
#
_symmetry.space_group_name_H-M   'P 1'
#
loop_
_entity.id
_entity.type
_entity.pdbx_description
1 polymer ?
#
loop_
_entity_poly.entity_id
_entity_poly.type
_entity_poly.pdbx_seq_one_letter_code
_entity_poly.pdbx_strand_id
1 'polypeptide(L)'
;MKLTKQILIQVIFFLLTVQALSAADWELAKNKNGVVVHTREVENSPLKEFRGKVLIQASTDEALALITNPSTYTTWLHDCKSAEKLKINNKNEWYVYLLNGAPWPVSNRDVIFKANLSSDDKGTTTIQ
;
A
#
# COMPACT_ATOMS: atom_id res chain seq x y z
N MET A 1 -34.74 -21.44 38.38
CA MET A 1 -33.27 -21.65 38.43
C MET A 1 -32.68 -22.28 37.17
N LYS A 2 -33.40 -23.14 36.41
CA LYS A 2 -32.90 -23.73 35.15
C LYS A 2 -32.99 -22.77 33.95
N LEU A 3 -34.10 -22.03 33.81
CA LEU A 3 -34.32 -21.09 32.68
C LEU A 3 -33.38 -19.87 32.73
N THR A 4 -33.10 -19.34 33.92
CA THR A 4 -32.16 -18.22 34.11
C THR A 4 -30.71 -18.61 33.80
N LYS A 5 -30.30 -19.84 34.11
CA LYS A 5 -28.97 -20.37 33.71
C LYS A 5 -28.86 -20.55 32.20
N GLN A 6 -29.94 -20.94 31.53
CA GLN A 6 -29.94 -21.19 30.08
C GLN A 6 -29.84 -19.89 29.28
N ILE A 7 -30.52 -18.82 29.72
CA ILE A 7 -30.38 -17.47 29.16
C ILE A 7 -28.95 -16.95 29.40
N LEU A 8 -28.40 -17.16 30.61
CA LEU A 8 -27.03 -16.73 30.93
C LEU A 8 -25.99 -17.42 30.04
N ILE A 9 -26.16 -18.72 29.76
CA ILE A 9 -25.28 -19.48 28.86
C ILE A 9 -25.40 -18.99 27.41
N GLN A 10 -26.60 -18.68 26.93
CA GLN A 10 -26.80 -18.13 25.58
C GLN A 10 -26.20 -16.72 25.41
N VAL A 11 -26.31 -15.88 26.45
CA VAL A 11 -25.68 -14.55 26.47
C VAL A 11 -24.15 -14.67 26.45
N ILE A 12 -23.58 -15.58 27.24
CA ILE A 12 -22.12 -15.85 27.24
C ILE A 12 -21.66 -16.38 25.88
N PHE A 13 -22.42 -17.26 25.23
CA PHE A 13 -22.09 -17.80 23.90
C PHE A 13 -22.13 -16.70 22.83
N PHE A 14 -23.10 -15.78 22.89
CA PHE A 14 -23.18 -14.63 22.00
C PHE A 14 -22.03 -13.63 22.21
N LEU A 15 -21.61 -13.41 23.47
CA LEU A 15 -20.45 -12.58 23.82
C LEU A 15 -19.11 -13.17 23.35
N LEU A 16 -18.99 -14.50 23.26
CA LEU A 16 -17.79 -15.20 22.77
C LEU A 16 -17.66 -15.21 21.24
N THR A 17 -18.77 -15.03 20.50
CA THR A 17 -18.74 -14.96 19.03
C THR A 17 -18.41 -13.59 18.46
N VAL A 18 -18.37 -12.54 19.29
CA VAL A 18 -17.89 -11.20 18.89
C VAL A 18 -16.36 -11.14 19.00
N GLN A 19 -15.66 -12.09 18.37
CA GLN A 19 -14.24 -11.93 18.11
C GLN A 19 -14.09 -11.01 16.89
N ALA A 20 -14.08 -9.71 17.20
CA ALA A 20 -13.48 -8.60 16.47
C ALA A 20 -13.26 -8.78 14.96
N LEU A 21 -14.27 -8.37 14.17
CA LEU A 21 -14.06 -7.88 12.80
C LEU A 21 -13.46 -6.44 12.88
N SER A 22 -12.30 -6.29 13.50
CA SER A 22 -11.56 -5.02 13.50
C SER A 22 -10.46 -5.10 12.48
N ALA A 23 -10.34 -4.10 11.60
CA ALA A 23 -9.16 -3.96 10.77
C ALA A 23 -7.92 -3.96 11.67
N ALA A 24 -6.86 -4.67 11.27
CA ALA A 24 -5.62 -4.66 12.02
C ALA A 24 -5.08 -3.23 12.15
N ASP A 25 -4.60 -2.89 13.34
CA ASP A 25 -4.00 -1.59 13.59
C ASP A 25 -2.67 -1.44 12.83
N TRP A 26 -2.32 -0.21 12.49
CA TRP A 26 -1.01 0.09 11.90
C TRP A 26 0.09 -0.02 12.96
N GLU A 27 1.04 -0.92 12.75
CA GLU A 27 2.19 -1.14 13.62
C GLU A 27 3.45 -0.48 13.05
N LEU A 28 4.29 0.11 13.90
CA LEU A 28 5.57 0.67 13.48
C LEU A 28 6.54 -0.45 13.08
N ALA A 29 6.91 -0.52 11.80
CA ALA A 29 7.85 -1.52 11.29
C ALA A 29 9.28 -0.98 11.19
N LYS A 30 9.46 0.31 10.85
CA LYS A 30 10.78 0.94 10.71
C LYS A 30 10.70 2.45 10.93
N ASN A 31 11.67 3.01 11.62
CA ASN A 31 11.92 4.45 11.66
C ASN A 31 13.42 4.70 11.51
N LYS A 32 13.87 5.17 10.35
CA LYS A 32 15.29 5.40 10.07
C LYS A 32 15.46 6.47 9.01
N ASN A 33 16.43 7.37 9.20
CA ASN A 33 16.78 8.44 8.26
C ASN A 33 15.57 9.30 7.83
N GLY A 34 14.65 9.60 8.76
CA GLY A 34 13.44 10.37 8.46
C GLY A 34 12.34 9.62 7.71
N VAL A 35 12.56 8.34 7.37
CA VAL A 35 11.55 7.47 6.77
C VAL A 35 10.89 6.63 7.85
N VAL A 36 9.57 6.76 7.97
CA VAL A 36 8.74 5.99 8.91
C VAL A 36 7.86 5.03 8.12
N VAL A 37 7.99 3.73 8.40
CA VAL A 37 7.22 2.66 7.77
C VAL A 37 6.34 2.01 8.82
N HIS A 38 5.05 1.94 8.55
CA HIS A 38 4.09 1.14 9.29
C HIS A 38 3.64 -0.06 8.45
N THR A 39 3.26 -1.14 9.09
CA THR A 39 2.65 -2.30 8.43
C THR A 39 1.40 -2.75 9.18
N ARG A 40 0.51 -3.46 8.50
CA ARG A 40 -0.60 -4.16 9.15
C ARG A 40 -1.02 -5.38 8.34
N GLU A 41 -1.65 -6.32 9.02
CA GLU A 41 -2.28 -7.48 8.36
C GLU A 41 -3.48 -7.02 7.52
N VAL A 42 -3.72 -7.72 6.41
CA VAL A 42 -4.89 -7.49 5.55
C VAL A 42 -5.64 -8.80 5.40
N GLU A 43 -6.95 -8.73 5.54
CA GLU A 43 -7.82 -9.89 5.38
C GLU A 43 -7.60 -10.55 4.02
N ASN A 44 -7.53 -11.89 3.99
CA ASN A 44 -7.34 -12.69 2.77
C ASN A 44 -6.01 -12.45 2.02
N SER A 45 -5.02 -11.85 2.67
CA SER A 45 -3.67 -11.68 2.11
C SER A 45 -2.63 -12.42 2.97
N PRO A 46 -1.74 -13.24 2.39
CA PRO A 46 -0.58 -13.76 3.11
C PRO A 46 0.51 -12.70 3.32
N LEU A 47 0.32 -11.47 2.80
CA LEU A 47 1.24 -10.36 2.88
C LEU A 47 0.64 -9.21 3.67
N LYS A 48 1.47 -8.55 4.49
CA LYS A 48 1.15 -7.28 5.14
C LYS A 48 1.11 -6.15 4.11
N GLU A 49 0.16 -5.23 4.27
CA GLU A 49 0.28 -3.94 3.60
C GLU A 49 1.20 -3.01 4.39
N PHE A 50 1.80 -2.04 3.71
CA PHE A 50 2.76 -1.11 4.28
C PHE A 50 2.42 0.34 3.94
N ARG A 51 2.81 1.26 4.83
CA ARG A 51 2.69 2.70 4.65
C ARG A 51 3.99 3.38 5.04
N GLY A 52 4.70 3.91 4.04
CA GLY A 52 5.87 4.77 4.23
C GLY A 52 5.47 6.25 4.29
N LYS A 53 6.10 7.01 5.18
CA LYS A 53 6.03 8.48 5.23
C LYS A 53 7.42 9.06 5.35
N VAL A 54 7.71 10.10 4.58
CA VAL A 54 8.97 10.84 4.59
C VAL A 54 8.71 12.29 4.22
N LEU A 55 9.50 13.21 4.78
CA LEU A 55 9.58 14.60 4.33
C LEU A 55 10.84 14.75 3.48
N ILE A 56 10.69 15.28 2.26
CA ILE A 56 11.79 15.51 1.32
C ILE A 56 11.90 17.00 0.99
N GLN A 57 13.10 17.44 0.62
CA GLN A 57 13.35 18.81 0.17
C GLN A 57 13.15 18.89 -1.35
N ALA A 58 11.89 18.90 -1.79
CA ALA A 58 11.51 19.05 -3.19
C ALA A 58 10.11 19.67 -3.28
N SER A 59 9.80 20.34 -4.38
CA SER A 59 8.43 20.74 -4.70
C SER A 59 7.58 19.53 -5.12
N THR A 60 6.26 19.67 -5.00
CA THR A 60 5.32 18.64 -5.47
C THR A 60 5.50 18.36 -6.96
N ASP A 61 5.74 19.39 -7.77
CA ASP A 61 5.93 19.27 -9.22
C ASP A 61 7.20 18.48 -9.58
N GLU A 62 8.31 18.72 -8.88
CA GLU A 62 9.55 17.94 -9.06
C GLU A 62 9.35 16.47 -8.70
N ALA A 63 8.66 16.20 -7.59
CA ALA A 63 8.34 14.83 -7.17
C ALA A 63 7.43 14.13 -8.20
N LEU A 64 6.42 14.83 -8.72
CA LEU A 64 5.53 14.31 -9.76
C LEU A 64 6.26 14.07 -11.08
N ALA A 65 7.17 14.95 -11.49
CA ALA A 65 7.96 14.77 -12.71
C ALA A 65 8.81 13.48 -12.65
N LEU A 66 9.37 13.16 -11.48
CA LEU A 66 10.10 11.91 -11.25
C LEU A 66 9.16 10.69 -11.24
N ILE A 67 8.11 10.73 -10.42
CA ILE A 67 7.19 9.59 -10.21
C ILE A 67 6.37 9.29 -11.47
N THR A 68 6.01 10.27 -12.28
CA THR A 68 5.18 10.05 -13.48
C THR A 68 5.98 9.69 -14.73
N ASN A 69 7.29 9.47 -14.60
CA ASN A 69 8.20 9.14 -15.71
C ASN A 69 8.88 7.76 -15.56
N PRO A 70 8.18 6.65 -15.89
CA PRO A 70 8.71 5.29 -15.79
C PRO A 70 10.03 5.04 -16.50
N SER A 71 10.33 5.80 -17.57
CA SER A 71 11.60 5.64 -18.30
C SER A 71 12.84 5.93 -17.44
N THR A 72 12.67 6.63 -16.32
CA THR A 72 13.76 6.95 -15.39
C THR A 72 13.84 6.01 -14.19
N TYR A 73 12.89 5.09 -14.00
CA TYR A 73 12.82 4.32 -12.76
C TYR A 73 14.09 3.48 -12.51
N THR A 74 14.73 2.97 -13.55
CA THR A 74 15.97 2.18 -13.41
C THR A 74 17.14 2.98 -12.83
N THR A 75 17.07 4.31 -12.77
CA THR A 75 18.14 5.17 -12.23
C THR A 75 18.01 5.42 -10.72
N TRP A 76 16.84 5.19 -10.13
CA TRP A 76 16.57 5.57 -8.73
C TRP A 76 15.66 4.61 -7.97
N LEU A 77 14.76 3.89 -8.64
CA LEU A 77 13.87 2.93 -8.01
C LEU A 77 14.64 1.65 -7.70
N HIS A 78 14.73 1.32 -6.42
CA HIS A 78 15.48 0.17 -5.95
C HIS A 78 15.06 -1.12 -6.67
N ASP A 79 16.05 -1.85 -7.19
CA ASP A 79 15.91 -3.11 -7.91
C ASP A 79 15.02 -3.08 -9.18
N CYS A 80 14.67 -1.90 -9.69
CA CYS A 80 13.99 -1.78 -10.98
C CYS A 80 14.90 -2.22 -12.13
N LYS A 81 14.49 -3.25 -12.87
CA LYS A 81 15.20 -3.77 -14.06
C LYS A 81 14.71 -3.12 -15.35
N SER A 82 13.41 -2.85 -15.46
CA SER A 82 12.82 -2.09 -16.56
C SER A 82 11.48 -1.51 -16.14
N ALA A 83 11.10 -0.39 -16.75
CA ALA A 83 9.76 0.18 -16.60
C ALA A 83 9.39 0.98 -17.84
N GLU A 84 8.12 0.91 -18.24
CA GLU A 84 7.63 1.59 -19.44
C GLU A 84 6.15 2.00 -19.30
N LYS A 85 5.77 3.10 -19.96
CA LYS A 85 4.35 3.44 -20.14
C LYS A 85 3.79 2.59 -21.28
N LEU A 86 2.84 1.72 -20.97
CA LEU A 86 2.21 0.85 -21.96
C LEU A 86 1.10 1.56 -22.74
N LYS A 87 0.27 2.33 -22.03
CA LYS A 87 -0.89 3.02 -22.60
C LYS A 87 -1.13 4.33 -21.86
N ILE A 88 -1.44 5.39 -22.59
CA ILE A 88 -1.82 6.68 -22.03
C ILE A 88 -3.29 6.90 -22.40
N ASN A 89 -4.18 6.88 -21.41
CA ASN A 89 -5.58 7.20 -21.63
C ASN A 89 -5.78 8.72 -21.66
N ASN A 90 -5.13 9.45 -20.74
CA ASN A 90 -5.04 10.92 -20.74
C ASN A 90 -3.88 11.41 -19.84
N LYS A 91 -3.77 12.72 -19.61
CA LYS A 91 -2.69 13.31 -18.77
C LYS A 91 -2.68 12.81 -17.33
N ASN A 92 -3.84 12.41 -16.80
CA ASN A 92 -4.02 11.96 -15.42
C ASN A 92 -4.26 10.45 -15.32
N GLU A 93 -4.26 9.71 -16.43
CA GLU A 93 -4.56 8.28 -16.43
C GLU A 93 -3.69 7.51 -17.44
N TRP A 94 -2.87 6.57 -16.97
CA TRP A 94 -1.97 5.77 -17.80
C TRP A 94 -1.70 4.39 -17.19
N TYR A 95 -1.12 3.49 -17.98
CA TYR A 95 -0.69 2.16 -17.55
C TYR A 95 0.83 2.06 -17.60
N VAL A 96 1.41 1.42 -16.59
CA VAL A 96 2.85 1.21 -16.45
C VAL A 96 3.13 -0.28 -16.32
N TYR A 97 4.12 -0.77 -17.07
CA TYR A 97 4.80 -2.03 -16.80
C TYR A 97 6.05 -1.76 -15.96
N LEU A 98 6.30 -2.59 -14.95
CA LEU A 98 7.48 -2.54 -14.10
C LEU A 98 7.99 -3.95 -13.86
N LEU A 99 9.29 -4.17 -14.05
CA LEU A 99 10.00 -5.41 -13.72
C LEU A 99 11.01 -5.13 -12.61
N ASN A 100 10.81 -5.75 -11.45
CA ASN A 100 11.73 -5.69 -10.33
C ASN A 100 12.58 -6.96 -10.22
N GLY A 101 13.86 -6.76 -9.94
CA GLY A 101 14.79 -7.82 -9.55
C GLY A 101 14.38 -8.43 -8.21
N ALA A 102 14.63 -9.73 -8.06
CA ALA A 102 14.50 -10.40 -6.77
C ALA A 102 15.72 -11.27 -6.51
N PRO A 103 16.12 -11.46 -5.24
CA PRO A 103 17.24 -12.33 -4.91
C PRO A 103 16.90 -13.80 -5.19
N TRP A 104 17.89 -14.58 -5.63
CA TRP A 104 17.75 -16.03 -5.75
C TRP A 104 17.36 -16.65 -4.39
N PRO A 105 16.43 -17.63 -4.33
CA PRO A 105 15.89 -18.44 -5.44
C PRO A 105 14.58 -17.95 -6.04
N VAL A 106 14.08 -16.76 -5.68
CA VAL A 106 12.83 -16.28 -6.28
C VAL A 106 13.07 -15.59 -7.62
N SER A 107 12.22 -15.87 -8.59
CA SER A 107 12.22 -15.16 -9.87
C SER A 107 11.89 -13.69 -9.68
N ASN A 108 12.37 -12.85 -10.60
CA ASN A 108 11.96 -11.45 -10.72
C ASN A 108 10.43 -11.32 -10.71
N ARG A 109 9.95 -10.14 -10.30
CA ARG A 109 8.52 -9.83 -10.20
C ARG A 109 8.20 -8.71 -11.17
N ASP A 110 7.21 -8.92 -12.03
CA ASP A 110 6.65 -7.88 -12.85
C ASP A 110 5.23 -7.51 -12.39
N VAL A 111 4.82 -6.30 -12.78
CA VAL A 111 3.49 -5.78 -12.51
C VAL A 111 3.08 -4.85 -13.65
N ILE A 112 1.80 -4.92 -14.01
CA ILE A 112 1.13 -3.87 -14.78
C ILE A 112 0.15 -3.19 -13.84
N PHE A 113 0.26 -1.87 -13.70
CA PHE A 113 -0.68 -1.09 -12.90
C PHE A 113 -1.22 0.09 -13.70
N LYS A 114 -2.47 0.44 -13.41
CA LYS A 114 -3.12 1.66 -13.87
C LYS A 114 -2.86 2.74 -12.84
N ALA A 115 -2.34 3.88 -13.26
CA ALA A 115 -2.14 5.06 -12.43
C ALA A 115 -3.21 6.11 -12.73
N ASN A 116 -3.77 6.72 -11.69
CA ASN A 116 -4.77 7.78 -11.73
C ASN A 116 -4.30 8.94 -10.84
N LEU A 117 -4.08 10.10 -11.44
CA LEU A 117 -3.61 11.32 -10.77
C LEU A 117 -4.80 12.21 -10.42
N SER A 118 -4.92 12.59 -9.15
CA SER A 118 -5.90 13.57 -8.66
C SER A 118 -5.23 14.55 -7.71
N SER A 119 -5.75 15.77 -7.62
CA SER A 119 -5.31 16.78 -6.67
C SER A 119 -6.51 17.40 -5.98
N ASP A 120 -6.37 17.73 -4.69
CA ASP A 120 -7.40 18.40 -3.91
C ASP A 120 -7.12 19.90 -3.76
N ASP A 121 -8.13 20.64 -3.27
CA ASP A 121 -8.05 22.09 -3.04
C ASP A 121 -7.06 22.47 -1.93
N LYS A 122 -6.54 21.49 -1.18
CA LYS A 122 -5.56 21.67 -0.10
C LYS A 122 -4.13 21.50 -0.58
N GLY A 123 -3.92 21.25 -1.88
CA GLY A 123 -2.60 21.05 -2.49
C GLY A 123 -2.04 19.64 -2.30
N THR A 124 -2.88 18.66 -1.91
CA THR A 124 -2.48 17.25 -1.87
C THR A 124 -2.68 16.62 -3.24
N THR A 125 -1.62 16.05 -3.79
CA THR A 125 -1.70 15.24 -5.02
C THR A 125 -1.60 13.76 -4.69
N THR A 126 -2.50 12.96 -5.24
CA THR A 126 -2.57 11.50 -5.05
C THR A 126 -2.44 10.79 -6.40
N ILE A 127 -1.60 9.75 -6.45
CA ILE A 127 -1.50 8.80 -7.56
C ILE A 127 -2.00 7.44 -7.05
N GLN A 128 -3.04 6.89 -7.68
CA GLN A 128 -3.62 5.58 -7.36
C GLN A 128 -3.49 4.58 -8.50
#